data_AF-A0A2N0HWA1-F1
#
_entry.id   AF-A0A2N0HWA1-F1
#
_cell.length_a   1.000
_cell.length_b   1.000
_cell.length_c   1.000
_cell.angle_alpha   90.00
_cell.angle_beta   90.00
_cell.angle_gamma   90.00
#
_symmetry.space_group_name_H-M   'P 1'
#
loop_
_entity.id
_entity.type
_entity.pdbx_description
1 polymer ?
#
loop_
_entity_poly.entity_id
_entity_poly.type
_entity_poly.pdbx_seq_one_letter_code
_entity_poly.pdbx_strand_id
1 'polypeptide(L)'
;MVNKTLFNQHREAFFRLCDAVGENQVEQVRSLLEATPLLLTLRRYNMEDGESLLHLAAAGGSREVCALLVSLGMDVDLPLPGYRNLTPLDAAASHGHLATCRWLLEQGAAVDGLPDNILSPLDSACVGGHQDVAALLLQRGANPNRLHTRWNQAPVDIATGWGFPAIARLLAAAGGVSILDVPQQAAASPQQAAASPQEAIRTFMHNSAGWVLPAVFSPDSGDARFSLGISCIDGKRDFKLLFTVGLFQQSPMTELAICLPARWPLTVHGFAEHSPWRFPVALLARLGRRTLDQASLAAGELLRRDDPYLADLAWPDGVDALLAIDKRWNPAPEEEDIADDDKVTIYLLVPVAFTKKGAPGASALPALIERKLKGSWKVSALPIPVIG
;
A
#
# COMPACT_ATOMS: atom_id res chain seq x y z
N MET A 1 -26.40 4.75 -5.71
CA MET A 1 -26.77 5.16 -7.09
C MET A 1 -27.31 6.58 -7.02
N VAL A 2 -26.56 7.57 -7.52
CA VAL A 2 -27.08 8.94 -7.68
C VAL A 2 -28.25 8.87 -8.65
N ASN A 3 -29.41 9.37 -8.24
CA ASN A 3 -30.62 9.32 -9.05
C ASN A 3 -30.41 10.23 -10.27
N LYS A 4 -30.13 9.63 -11.44
CA LYS A 4 -29.97 10.33 -12.74
C LYS A 4 -31.06 11.36 -12.98
N THR A 5 -32.29 11.04 -12.55
CA THR A 5 -33.45 11.92 -12.64
C THR A 5 -33.28 13.18 -11.81
N LEU A 6 -32.76 13.06 -10.58
CA LEU A 6 -32.52 14.19 -9.66
C LEU A 6 -31.39 15.10 -10.17
N PHE A 7 -30.30 14.51 -10.68
CA PHE A 7 -29.25 15.31 -11.32
C PHE A 7 -29.80 16.07 -12.53
N ASN A 8 -30.56 15.41 -13.41
CA ASN A 8 -31.13 16.05 -14.60
C ASN A 8 -32.07 17.21 -14.25
N GLN A 9 -32.82 17.12 -13.15
CA GLN A 9 -33.70 18.19 -12.67
C GLN A 9 -32.93 19.45 -12.22
N HIS A 10 -31.73 19.28 -11.67
CA HIS A 10 -30.92 20.38 -11.12
C HIS A 10 -29.64 20.65 -11.90
N ARG A 11 -29.50 20.10 -13.11
CA ARG A 11 -28.28 20.09 -13.91
C ARG A 11 -27.70 21.48 -14.13
N GLU A 12 -28.52 22.43 -14.57
CA GLU A 12 -28.08 23.80 -14.84
C GLU A 12 -27.68 24.56 -13.58
N ALA A 13 -28.42 24.39 -12.48
CA ALA A 13 -28.07 24.99 -11.20
C ALA A 13 -26.76 24.41 -10.65
N PHE A 14 -26.53 23.11 -10.83
CA PHE A 14 -25.31 22.44 -10.42
C PHE A 14 -24.09 22.88 -11.24
N PHE A 15 -24.23 23.05 -12.57
CA PHE A 15 -23.13 23.60 -13.38
C PHE A 15 -22.80 25.04 -13.00
N ARG A 16 -23.81 25.90 -12.80
CA ARG A 16 -23.58 27.25 -12.29
C ARG A 16 -22.88 27.26 -10.94
N LEU A 17 -23.21 26.31 -10.07
CA LEU A 17 -22.50 26.14 -8.80
C LEU A 17 -21.05 25.71 -9.00
N CYS A 18 -20.77 24.79 -9.92
CA CYS A 18 -19.39 24.39 -10.25
C CYS A 18 -18.59 25.57 -10.80
N ASP A 19 -19.17 26.36 -11.70
CA ASP A 19 -18.52 27.55 -12.27
C ASP A 19 -18.23 28.59 -11.18
N ALA A 20 -19.22 28.86 -10.31
CA ALA A 20 -19.05 29.74 -9.14
C ALA A 20 -17.93 29.27 -8.19
N VAL A 21 -17.82 27.95 -7.97
CA VAL A 21 -16.74 27.35 -7.18
C VAL A 21 -15.39 27.54 -7.87
N GLY A 22 -15.29 27.24 -9.16
CA GLY A 22 -14.05 27.37 -9.94
C GLY A 22 -13.55 28.81 -10.08
N GLU A 23 -14.48 29.78 -10.07
CA GLU A 23 -14.19 31.21 -10.14
C GLU A 23 -14.06 31.88 -8.75
N ASN A 24 -14.07 31.11 -7.66
CA ASN A 24 -13.96 31.60 -6.28
C ASN A 24 -15.06 32.61 -5.86
N GLN A 25 -16.29 32.45 -6.38
CA GLN A 25 -17.42 33.35 -6.11
C GLN A 25 -18.17 32.93 -4.83
N VAL A 26 -17.57 33.13 -3.65
CA VAL A 26 -18.07 32.64 -2.35
C VAL A 26 -19.54 32.96 -2.08
N GLU A 27 -19.97 34.20 -2.32
CA GLU A 27 -21.36 34.61 -2.07
C GLU A 27 -22.35 33.99 -3.07
N GLN A 28 -21.93 33.77 -4.32
CA GLN A 28 -22.75 33.08 -5.30
C GLN A 28 -22.89 31.59 -4.94
N VAL A 29 -21.80 30.96 -4.51
CA VAL A 29 -21.81 29.57 -3.99
C VAL A 29 -22.78 29.47 -2.81
N ARG A 30 -22.69 30.38 -1.84
CA ARG A 30 -23.60 30.45 -0.70
C ARG A 30 -25.06 30.58 -1.14
N SER A 31 -25.35 31.57 -1.98
CA SER A 31 -26.70 31.84 -2.47
C SER A 31 -27.33 30.63 -3.19
N LEU A 32 -26.55 29.95 -4.04
CA LEU A 32 -27.00 28.76 -4.76
C LEU A 32 -27.27 27.57 -3.82
N LEU A 33 -26.41 27.38 -2.81
CA LEU A 33 -26.58 26.30 -1.83
C LEU A 33 -27.72 26.56 -0.84
N GLU A 34 -27.96 27.81 -0.45
CA GLU A 34 -29.13 28.20 0.35
C GLU A 34 -30.44 28.01 -0.43
N ALA A 35 -30.45 28.38 -1.72
CA ALA A 35 -31.61 28.21 -2.58
C ALA A 35 -31.89 26.73 -2.92
N THR A 36 -30.86 25.89 -3.00
CA THR A 36 -31.00 24.47 -3.32
C THR A 36 -29.96 23.62 -2.56
N PRO A 37 -30.20 23.29 -1.28
CA PRO A 37 -29.24 22.54 -0.45
C PRO A 37 -28.84 21.17 -1.00
N LEU A 38 -29.75 20.53 -1.74
CA LEU A 38 -29.52 19.30 -2.49
C LEU A 38 -28.26 19.33 -3.35
N LEU A 39 -27.90 20.49 -3.93
CA LEU A 39 -26.73 20.60 -4.83
C LEU A 39 -25.42 20.16 -4.15
N LEU A 40 -25.31 20.28 -2.83
CA LEU A 40 -24.14 19.84 -2.05
C LEU A 40 -23.91 18.32 -2.13
N THR A 41 -25.00 17.56 -2.32
CA THR A 41 -24.99 16.09 -2.37
C THR A 41 -24.88 15.55 -3.79
N LEU A 42 -25.07 16.41 -4.81
CA LEU A 42 -25.00 16.01 -6.20
C LEU A 42 -23.55 15.81 -6.64
N ARG A 43 -23.35 14.82 -7.52
CA ARG A 43 -22.07 14.59 -8.21
C ARG A 43 -22.22 14.94 -9.69
N ARG A 44 -21.14 15.40 -10.34
CA ARG A 44 -21.13 15.61 -11.80
C ARG A 44 -21.48 14.30 -12.52
N TYR A 45 -22.62 14.28 -13.22
CA TYR A 45 -23.07 13.14 -14.02
C TYR A 45 -22.41 13.19 -15.42
N ASN A 46 -22.01 12.03 -15.98
CA ASN A 46 -21.29 11.83 -17.25
C ASN A 46 -19.78 12.16 -17.29
N MET A 47 -19.19 12.62 -16.20
CA MET A 47 -17.75 12.41 -15.97
C MET A 47 -17.69 11.13 -15.15
N GLU A 48 -17.02 10.08 -15.63
CA GLU A 48 -17.14 8.73 -15.03
C GLU A 48 -16.93 8.73 -13.50
N ASP A 49 -16.26 9.73 -12.92
CA ASP A 49 -16.01 9.83 -11.48
C ASP A 49 -16.11 11.25 -10.89
N GLY A 50 -16.97 12.10 -11.45
CA GLY A 50 -17.15 13.53 -11.17
C GLY A 50 -16.53 14.11 -9.89
N GLU A 51 -15.52 14.99 -10.05
CA GLU A 51 -14.95 15.83 -8.99
C GLU A 51 -16.05 16.45 -8.11
N SER A 52 -15.92 16.30 -6.79
CA SER A 52 -16.80 16.99 -5.85
C SER A 52 -16.52 18.50 -5.85
N LEU A 53 -17.46 19.30 -5.36
CA LEU A 53 -17.27 20.74 -5.16
C LEU A 53 -16.01 21.07 -4.33
N LEU A 54 -15.73 20.29 -3.28
CA LEU A 54 -14.57 20.55 -2.40
C LEU A 54 -13.23 20.29 -3.12
N HIS A 55 -13.15 19.23 -3.91
CA HIS A 55 -11.99 18.98 -4.79
C HIS A 55 -11.80 20.08 -5.82
N LEU A 56 -12.87 20.55 -6.47
CA LEU A 56 -12.80 21.65 -7.43
C LEU A 56 -12.31 22.95 -6.78
N ALA A 57 -12.86 23.29 -5.61
CA ALA A 57 -12.42 24.45 -4.83
C ALA A 57 -10.94 24.34 -4.43
N ALA A 58 -10.51 23.15 -3.99
CA ALA A 58 -9.14 22.89 -3.57
C ALA A 58 -8.16 22.96 -4.74
N ALA A 59 -8.50 22.36 -5.89
CA ALA A 59 -7.74 22.42 -7.13
C ALA A 59 -7.64 23.84 -7.72
N GLY A 60 -8.63 24.70 -7.45
CA GLY A 60 -8.61 26.11 -7.81
C GLY A 60 -8.00 27.04 -6.76
N GLY A 61 -7.50 26.51 -5.64
CA GLY A 61 -6.88 27.30 -4.57
C GLY A 61 -7.84 28.20 -3.79
N SER A 62 -9.15 27.95 -3.90
CA SER A 62 -10.21 28.77 -3.32
C SER A 62 -10.47 28.38 -1.86
N ARG A 63 -9.57 28.80 -0.97
CA ARG A 63 -9.62 28.49 0.48
C ARG A 63 -10.96 28.87 1.12
N GLU A 64 -11.52 30.02 0.75
CA GLU A 64 -12.78 30.53 1.31
C GLU A 64 -13.97 29.67 0.88
N VAL A 65 -13.98 29.21 -0.38
CA VAL A 65 -14.99 28.25 -0.86
C VAL A 65 -14.83 26.90 -0.16
N CYS A 66 -13.59 26.41 0.02
CA CYS A 66 -13.34 25.19 0.79
C CYS A 66 -13.89 25.31 2.22
N ALA A 67 -13.64 26.46 2.88
CA ALA A 67 -14.14 26.73 4.22
C ALA A 67 -15.66 26.75 4.29
N LEU A 68 -16.33 27.37 3.31
CA LEU A 68 -17.78 27.34 3.22
C LEU A 68 -18.30 25.90 3.08
N LEU A 69 -17.76 25.13 2.13
CA LEU A 69 -18.21 23.76 1.86
C LEU A 69 -18.02 22.81 3.06
N VAL A 70 -16.88 22.90 3.76
CA VAL A 70 -16.63 22.13 4.99
C VAL A 70 -17.56 22.59 6.12
N SER A 71 -17.83 23.90 6.26
CA SER A 71 -18.79 24.41 7.26
C SER A 71 -20.23 23.92 7.01
N LEU A 72 -20.55 23.55 5.77
CA LEU A 72 -21.83 22.95 5.37
C LEU A 72 -21.84 21.43 5.53
N GLY A 73 -20.80 20.84 6.13
CA GLY A 73 -20.74 19.43 6.48
C GLY A 73 -20.07 18.51 5.44
N MET A 74 -19.37 19.06 4.44
CA MET A 74 -18.51 18.21 3.60
C MET A 74 -17.31 17.73 4.41
N ASP A 75 -17.04 16.42 4.33
CA ASP A 75 -15.86 15.80 4.92
C ASP A 75 -14.58 16.39 4.30
N VAL A 76 -13.62 16.77 5.13
CA VAL A 76 -12.34 17.36 4.70
C VAL A 76 -11.50 16.36 3.92
N ASP A 77 -11.64 15.06 4.24
CA ASP A 77 -10.94 13.95 3.57
C ASP A 77 -11.87 13.19 2.60
N LEU A 78 -12.92 13.86 2.09
CA LEU A 78 -13.88 13.27 1.17
C LEU A 78 -13.15 12.52 0.04
N PRO A 79 -13.31 11.19 -0.11
CA PRO A 79 -12.64 10.45 -1.17
C PRO A 79 -13.28 10.73 -2.54
N LEU A 80 -12.45 10.70 -3.58
CA LEU A 80 -12.88 10.68 -4.98
C LEU A 80 -12.63 9.29 -5.63
N PRO A 81 -13.61 8.36 -5.60
CA PRO A 81 -13.36 6.94 -5.88
C PRO A 81 -12.67 6.61 -7.21
N GLY A 82 -13.19 7.07 -8.36
CA GLY A 82 -12.52 6.72 -9.61
C GLY A 82 -11.37 7.63 -10.02
N TYR A 83 -11.03 8.60 -9.18
CA TYR A 83 -9.72 9.24 -9.21
C TYR A 83 -8.82 8.70 -8.09
N ARG A 84 -8.86 7.38 -7.84
CA ARG A 84 -7.90 6.70 -6.95
C ARG A 84 -7.99 7.16 -5.48
N ASN A 85 -9.19 7.51 -5.05
CA ASN A 85 -9.49 8.00 -3.70
C ASN A 85 -8.76 9.31 -3.32
N LEU A 86 -8.31 10.10 -4.30
CA LEU A 86 -7.73 11.42 -4.02
C LEU A 86 -8.64 12.22 -3.09
N THR A 87 -8.01 12.98 -2.21
CA THR A 87 -8.63 13.89 -1.24
C THR A 87 -8.57 15.33 -1.75
N PRO A 88 -9.33 16.26 -1.15
CA PRO A 88 -9.17 17.68 -1.42
C PRO A 88 -7.73 18.18 -1.19
N LEU A 89 -7.02 17.63 -0.20
CA LEU A 89 -5.62 17.98 0.07
C LEU A 89 -4.71 17.55 -1.08
N ASP A 90 -4.92 16.36 -1.66
CA ASP A 90 -4.20 15.94 -2.87
C ASP A 90 -4.41 16.92 -4.03
N ALA A 91 -5.66 17.34 -4.25
CA ALA A 91 -6.01 18.27 -5.34
C ALA A 91 -5.37 19.66 -5.17
N ALA A 92 -5.37 20.20 -3.95
CA ALA A 92 -4.65 21.45 -3.66
C ALA A 92 -3.13 21.29 -3.81
N ALA A 93 -2.60 20.15 -3.39
CA ALA A 93 -1.16 19.89 -3.43
C ALA A 93 -0.63 19.72 -4.86
N SER A 94 -1.37 19.05 -5.75
CA SER A 94 -0.98 18.88 -7.15
C SER A 94 -0.93 20.21 -7.93
N HIS A 95 -1.66 21.22 -7.48
CA HIS A 95 -1.73 22.55 -8.10
C HIS A 95 -0.93 23.63 -7.34
N GLY A 96 -0.24 23.27 -6.24
CA GLY A 96 0.66 24.19 -5.54
C GLY A 96 -0.04 25.22 -4.66
N HIS A 97 -1.29 24.98 -4.27
CA HIS A 97 -2.07 25.93 -3.48
C HIS A 97 -1.73 25.86 -1.99
N LEU A 98 -0.57 26.42 -1.63
CA LEU A 98 -0.01 26.38 -0.27
C LEU A 98 -0.98 26.85 0.83
N ALA A 99 -1.71 27.96 0.60
CA ALA A 99 -2.66 28.50 1.57
C ALA A 99 -3.84 27.54 1.81
N THR A 100 -4.34 26.90 0.76
CA THR A 100 -5.42 25.92 0.84
C THR A 100 -4.94 24.63 1.49
N CYS A 101 -3.75 24.14 1.13
CA CYS A 101 -3.13 22.97 1.79
C CYS A 101 -2.97 23.21 3.30
N ARG A 102 -2.45 24.37 3.68
CA ARG A 102 -2.27 24.75 5.09
C ARG A 102 -3.59 24.72 5.85
N TRP A 103 -4.63 25.32 5.26
CA TRP A 103 -5.95 25.39 5.87
C TRP A 103 -6.60 24.00 5.98
N LEU A 104 -6.53 23.16 4.94
CA LEU A 104 -7.07 21.79 4.98
C LEU A 104 -6.42 20.97 6.10
N LEU A 105 -5.10 21.06 6.25
CA LEU A 105 -4.36 20.41 7.34
C LEU A 105 -4.77 20.96 8.73
N GLU A 106 -5.10 22.25 8.83
CA GLU A 106 -5.62 22.86 10.07
C GLU A 106 -7.05 22.40 10.40
N GLN A 107 -7.83 22.00 9.39
CA GLN A 107 -9.14 21.36 9.58
C GLN A 107 -9.04 19.84 9.85
N GLY A 108 -7.82 19.30 9.95
CA GLY A 108 -7.60 17.90 10.28
C GLY A 108 -7.55 16.94 9.09
N ALA A 109 -7.36 17.45 7.86
CA ALA A 109 -7.10 16.59 6.71
C ALA A 109 -5.92 15.63 6.97
N ALA A 110 -6.06 14.37 6.58
CA ALA A 110 -5.00 13.38 6.70
C ALA A 110 -3.79 13.79 5.86
N VAL A 111 -2.65 14.07 6.51
CA VAL A 111 -1.44 14.58 5.85
C VAL A 111 -0.89 13.64 4.77
N ASP A 112 -1.03 12.33 5.00
CA ASP A 112 -0.64 11.28 4.05
C ASP A 112 -1.79 10.87 3.12
N GLY A 113 -2.97 11.50 3.21
CA GLY A 113 -4.19 11.09 2.53
C GLY A 113 -4.82 9.83 3.13
N LEU A 114 -5.78 9.24 2.43
CA LEU A 114 -6.43 8.01 2.90
C LEU A 114 -5.49 6.80 2.76
N PRO A 115 -5.58 5.79 3.65
CA PRO A 115 -4.65 4.66 3.69
C PRO A 115 -4.57 3.86 2.38
N ASP A 116 -5.66 3.79 1.63
CA ASP A 116 -5.81 3.07 0.37
C ASP A 116 -5.60 3.97 -0.88
N ASN A 117 -5.27 5.25 -0.69
CA ASN A 117 -4.93 6.14 -1.80
C ASN A 117 -3.73 5.64 -2.56
N ILE A 118 -3.77 5.84 -3.88
CA ILE A 118 -2.63 5.47 -4.74
C ILE A 118 -1.47 6.45 -4.60
N LEU A 119 -1.79 7.74 -4.47
CA LEU A 119 -0.87 8.85 -4.26
C LEU A 119 -1.08 9.43 -2.86
N SER A 120 -0.02 9.96 -2.27
CA SER A 120 -0.13 10.87 -1.13
C SER A 120 -0.24 12.32 -1.59
N PRO A 121 -0.67 13.24 -0.71
CA PRO A 121 -0.56 14.66 -0.99
C PRO A 121 0.89 15.08 -1.25
N LEU A 122 1.85 14.41 -0.60
CA LEU A 122 3.27 14.63 -0.81
C LEU A 122 3.70 14.20 -2.22
N ASP A 123 3.24 13.05 -2.70
CA ASP A 123 3.47 12.60 -4.08
C ASP A 123 2.85 13.57 -5.08
N SER A 124 1.64 14.06 -4.80
CA SER A 124 0.94 15.04 -5.64
C SER A 124 1.75 16.34 -5.76
N ALA A 125 2.32 16.85 -4.66
CA ALA A 125 3.23 17.99 -4.68
C ALA A 125 4.54 17.69 -5.44
N CYS A 126 5.08 16.47 -5.33
CA CYS A 126 6.27 16.04 -6.06
C CYS A 126 6.03 15.97 -7.56
N VAL A 127 4.90 15.42 -8.01
CA VAL A 127 4.52 15.37 -9.43
C VAL A 127 4.27 16.78 -9.98
N GLY A 128 3.66 17.66 -9.19
CA GLY A 128 3.38 19.04 -9.57
C GLY A 128 4.58 19.99 -9.51
N GLY A 129 5.70 19.59 -8.90
CA GLY A 129 6.88 20.44 -8.74
C GLY A 129 6.77 21.51 -7.65
N HIS A 130 5.83 21.35 -6.71
CA HIS A 130 5.49 22.36 -5.70
C HIS A 130 6.31 22.18 -4.42
N GLN A 131 7.55 22.67 -4.43
CA GLN A 131 8.51 22.49 -3.33
C GLN A 131 8.03 23.06 -1.98
N ASP A 132 7.33 24.20 -1.99
CA ASP A 132 6.79 24.84 -0.80
C ASP A 132 5.66 24.03 -0.15
N VAL A 133 4.79 23.44 -0.97
CA VAL A 133 3.77 22.48 -0.51
C VAL A 133 4.41 21.21 0.03
N ALA A 134 5.41 20.65 -0.67
CA ALA A 134 6.14 19.47 -0.18
C ALA A 134 6.80 19.76 1.18
N ALA A 135 7.41 20.93 1.36
CA ALA A 135 7.99 21.36 2.62
C ALA A 135 6.93 21.50 3.74
N LEU A 136 5.77 22.08 3.42
CA LEU A 136 4.64 22.16 4.36
C LEU A 136 4.18 20.77 4.80
N LEU A 137 3.99 19.84 3.86
CA LEU A 137 3.51 18.49 4.16
C LEU A 137 4.51 17.74 5.07
N LEU A 138 5.81 17.81 4.76
CA LEU A 138 6.87 17.24 5.62
C LEU A 138 6.88 17.90 7.01
N GLN A 139 6.74 19.22 7.09
CA GLN A 139 6.63 19.93 8.38
C GLN A 139 5.43 19.46 9.21
N ARG A 140 4.36 19.04 8.54
CA ARG A 140 3.11 18.54 9.15
C ARG A 140 3.13 17.03 9.38
N GLY A 141 4.27 16.37 9.17
CA GLY A 141 4.48 14.96 9.49
C GLY A 141 4.16 13.98 8.36
N ALA A 142 4.09 14.43 7.11
CA ALA A 142 3.98 13.52 5.96
C ALA A 142 5.12 12.51 5.96
N ASN A 143 4.82 11.24 5.70
CA ASN A 143 5.84 10.20 5.64
C ASN A 143 6.65 10.32 4.34
N PRO A 144 7.95 10.65 4.39
CA PRO A 144 8.79 10.84 3.19
C PRO A 144 9.08 9.52 2.45
N ASN A 145 8.67 8.39 3.01
CA ASN A 145 8.84 7.04 2.48
C ASN A 145 7.49 6.34 2.21
N ARG A 146 6.35 7.07 2.20
CA ARG A 146 5.07 6.49 1.77
C ARG A 146 5.13 6.16 0.28
N LEU A 147 5.12 4.86 -0.03
CA LEU A 147 5.24 4.40 -1.42
C LEU A 147 3.96 4.59 -2.22
N HIS A 148 4.12 5.01 -3.47
CA HIS A 148 3.04 5.02 -4.46
C HIS A 148 2.49 3.60 -4.68
N THR A 149 1.24 3.32 -4.27
CA THR A 149 0.77 1.93 -4.15
C THR A 149 0.64 1.18 -5.48
N ARG A 150 0.58 1.88 -6.63
CA ARG A 150 0.59 1.20 -7.94
C ARG A 150 1.98 0.87 -8.50
N TRP A 151 2.97 1.71 -8.21
CA TRP A 151 4.28 1.66 -8.86
C TRP A 151 5.41 1.33 -7.88
N ASN A 152 5.10 1.29 -6.58
CA ASN A 152 6.04 1.11 -5.47
C ASN A 152 7.22 2.09 -5.56
N GLN A 153 6.95 3.34 -5.96
CA GLN A 153 7.96 4.41 -5.99
C GLN A 153 7.96 5.20 -4.69
N ALA A 154 9.13 5.57 -4.19
CA ALA A 154 9.24 6.49 -3.09
C ALA A 154 9.07 7.94 -3.57
N PRO A 155 8.64 8.86 -2.69
CA PRO A 155 8.56 10.28 -3.02
C PRO A 155 9.86 10.84 -3.62
N VAL A 156 11.03 10.40 -3.14
CA VAL A 156 12.34 10.81 -3.67
C VAL A 156 12.50 10.41 -5.14
N ASP A 157 12.08 9.19 -5.49
CA ASP A 157 12.15 8.67 -6.85
C ASP A 157 11.17 9.38 -7.78
N ILE A 158 9.98 9.73 -7.27
CA ILE A 158 8.97 10.51 -8.00
C ILE A 158 9.54 11.89 -8.30
N ALA A 159 9.99 12.62 -7.28
CA ALA A 159 10.58 13.95 -7.47
C ALA A 159 11.77 13.93 -8.44
N THR A 160 12.62 12.91 -8.36
CA THR A 160 13.75 12.72 -9.27
C THR A 160 13.28 12.42 -10.70
N GLY A 161 12.34 11.48 -10.88
CA GLY A 161 11.82 11.08 -12.18
C GLY A 161 11.05 12.18 -12.91
N TRP A 162 10.41 13.09 -12.18
CA TRP A 162 9.74 14.27 -12.73
C TRP A 162 10.66 15.49 -12.93
N GLY A 163 11.95 15.38 -12.56
CA GLY A 163 12.94 16.43 -12.81
C GLY A 163 12.95 17.56 -11.77
N PHE A 164 12.56 17.29 -10.52
CA PHE A 164 12.55 18.25 -9.42
C PHE A 164 13.60 17.93 -8.34
N PRO A 165 14.91 18.10 -8.64
CA PRO A 165 16.00 17.72 -7.74
C PRO A 165 16.02 18.51 -6.42
N ALA A 166 15.43 19.71 -6.39
CA ALA A 166 15.30 20.47 -5.14
C ALA A 166 14.30 19.81 -4.18
N ILE A 167 13.20 19.26 -4.69
CA ILE A 167 12.24 18.47 -3.91
C ILE A 167 12.87 17.15 -3.49
N ALA A 168 13.59 16.46 -4.37
CA ALA A 168 14.30 15.22 -4.02
C ALA A 168 15.30 15.43 -2.86
N ARG A 169 16.08 16.53 -2.89
CA ARG A 169 16.97 16.89 -1.77
C ARG A 169 16.23 17.24 -0.49
N LEU A 170 15.09 17.93 -0.59
CA LEU A 170 14.23 18.24 0.55
C LEU A 170 13.71 16.95 1.21
N LEU A 171 13.23 16.00 0.41
CA LEU A 171 12.76 14.70 0.87
C LEU A 171 13.89 13.90 1.52
N ALA A 172 15.06 13.83 0.89
CA ALA A 172 16.23 13.16 1.45
C ALA A 172 16.65 13.78 2.80
N ALA A 173 16.64 15.11 2.91
CA ALA A 173 16.92 15.81 4.17
C ALA A 173 15.87 15.51 5.26
N ALA A 174 14.64 15.14 4.88
CA ALA A 174 13.59 14.69 5.79
C ALA A 174 13.64 13.17 6.07
N GLY A 175 14.66 12.45 5.58
CA GLY A 175 14.80 11.00 5.77
C GLY A 175 14.13 10.13 4.69
N GLY A 176 13.72 10.74 3.57
CA GLY A 176 13.29 10.02 2.38
C GLY A 176 14.45 9.26 1.75
N VAL A 177 14.22 8.01 1.38
CA VAL A 177 15.22 7.13 0.77
C VAL A 177 14.73 6.73 -0.63
N SER A 178 15.64 6.53 -1.58
CA SER A 178 15.25 5.98 -2.89
C SER A 178 14.97 4.49 -2.75
N ILE A 179 13.97 3.96 -3.45
CA ILE A 179 13.82 2.51 -3.52
C ILE A 179 15.01 1.84 -4.21
N LEU A 180 15.74 2.60 -5.04
CA LEU A 180 16.89 2.14 -5.81
C LEU A 180 18.20 2.15 -5.00
N ASP A 181 18.16 2.69 -3.78
CA ASP A 181 19.29 2.62 -2.85
C ASP A 181 19.48 1.16 -2.42
N VAL A 182 20.30 0.42 -3.16
CA VAL A 182 20.80 -0.88 -2.69
C VAL A 182 21.61 -0.58 -1.42
N PRO A 183 21.45 -1.35 -0.33
CA PRO A 183 22.44 -1.36 0.74
C PRO A 183 23.79 -1.63 0.08
N GLN A 184 24.60 -0.58 -0.02
CA GLN A 184 25.85 -0.60 -0.77
C GLN A 184 26.66 -1.78 -0.24
N GLN A 185 26.91 -2.79 -1.08
CA GLN A 185 27.97 -3.73 -0.76
C GLN A 185 29.21 -2.88 -0.50
N ALA A 186 29.80 -3.12 0.66
CA ALA A 186 31.22 -3.04 0.90
C ALA A 186 32.00 -2.73 -0.38
N ALA A 187 32.34 -1.47 -0.60
CA ALA A 187 33.55 -1.10 -1.33
C ALA A 187 34.80 -1.49 -0.51
N ALA A 188 34.75 -2.61 0.19
CA ALA A 188 35.83 -3.23 0.92
C ALA A 188 36.16 -4.54 0.19
N SER A 189 37.45 -4.76 0.04
CA SER A 189 38.13 -5.80 -0.72
C SER A 189 37.47 -7.19 -0.64
N PRO A 190 37.67 -8.06 -1.65
CA PRO A 190 37.09 -9.42 -1.75
C PRO A 190 37.51 -10.40 -0.62
N GLN A 191 38.14 -9.92 0.44
CA GLN A 191 38.63 -10.69 1.58
C GLN A 191 37.92 -10.35 2.91
N GLN A 192 36.84 -9.53 2.92
CA GLN A 192 36.23 -9.07 4.18
C GLN A 192 34.69 -9.05 4.31
N ALA A 193 33.92 -9.78 3.50
CA ALA A 193 32.48 -9.91 3.76
C ALA A 193 31.99 -11.34 3.56
N ALA A 194 32.03 -12.16 4.61
CA ALA A 194 30.98 -13.15 4.76
C ALA A 194 29.71 -12.33 5.05
N ALA A 195 28.90 -12.09 4.01
CA ALA A 195 27.61 -11.45 4.17
C ALA A 195 26.87 -12.18 5.30
N SER A 196 26.29 -11.43 6.25
CA SER A 196 25.52 -12.06 7.33
C SER A 196 24.45 -12.97 6.74
N PRO A 197 24.03 -14.07 7.39
CA PRO A 197 22.97 -14.93 6.85
C PRO A 197 21.69 -14.14 6.48
N GLN A 198 21.40 -13.05 7.21
CA GLN A 198 20.33 -12.10 6.89
C GLN A 198 20.55 -11.41 5.52
N GLU A 199 21.75 -10.95 5.23
CA GLU A 199 22.12 -10.35 3.93
C GLU A 199 22.11 -11.38 2.80
N ALA A 200 22.54 -12.62 3.07
CA ALA A 200 22.47 -13.71 2.11
C ALA A 200 21.01 -13.99 1.70
N ILE A 201 20.08 -14.05 2.66
CA ILE A 201 18.64 -14.20 2.39
C ILE A 201 18.11 -13.02 1.58
N ARG A 202 18.46 -11.78 1.93
CA ARG A 202 18.03 -10.58 1.17
C ARG A 202 18.58 -10.59 -0.25
N THR A 203 19.84 -10.99 -0.44
CA THR A 203 20.47 -11.11 -1.76
C THR A 203 19.83 -12.21 -2.59
N PHE A 204 19.53 -13.36 -1.99
CA PHE A 204 18.77 -14.43 -2.62
C PHE A 204 17.41 -13.93 -3.09
N MET A 205 16.64 -13.27 -2.21
CA MET A 205 15.33 -12.71 -2.57
C MET A 205 15.44 -11.67 -3.68
N HIS A 206 16.48 -10.83 -3.67
CA HIS A 206 16.74 -9.86 -4.72
C HIS A 206 16.95 -10.52 -6.09
N ASN A 207 17.77 -11.56 -6.13
CA ASN A 207 18.14 -12.26 -7.36
C ASN A 207 17.04 -13.18 -7.88
N SER A 208 16.28 -13.83 -6.99
CA SER A 208 15.30 -14.85 -7.36
C SER A 208 13.87 -14.32 -7.49
N ALA A 209 13.44 -13.42 -6.61
CA ALA A 209 12.09 -12.87 -6.63
C ALA A 209 12.03 -11.50 -7.33
N GLY A 210 13.07 -10.68 -7.15
CA GLY A 210 13.16 -9.34 -7.70
C GLY A 210 13.57 -8.30 -6.65
N TRP A 211 13.66 -7.05 -7.08
CA TRP A 211 14.24 -5.95 -6.32
C TRP A 211 13.73 -5.84 -4.87
N VAL A 212 14.63 -6.09 -3.91
CA VAL A 212 14.37 -5.94 -2.47
C VAL A 212 14.51 -4.47 -2.06
N LEU A 213 13.47 -3.94 -1.42
CA LEU A 213 13.43 -2.57 -0.95
C LEU A 213 14.30 -2.35 0.31
N PRO A 214 14.82 -1.12 0.51
CA PRO A 214 15.42 -0.71 1.78
C PRO A 214 14.54 -0.99 3.00
N ALA A 215 15.18 -1.27 4.14
CA ALA A 215 14.48 -1.66 5.37
C ALA A 215 13.48 -0.60 5.88
N VAL A 216 13.70 0.69 5.58
CA VAL A 216 12.78 1.78 5.96
C VAL A 216 11.37 1.62 5.37
N PHE A 217 11.23 0.91 4.25
CA PHE A 217 9.92 0.63 3.65
C PHE A 217 9.23 -0.58 4.26
N SER A 218 9.96 -1.40 5.01
CA SER A 218 9.45 -2.65 5.54
C SER A 218 8.64 -2.39 6.81
N PRO A 219 7.46 -3.01 6.97
CA PRO A 219 6.68 -2.89 8.19
C PRO A 219 7.41 -3.53 9.38
N ASP A 220 7.11 -3.06 10.58
CA ASP A 220 7.62 -3.65 11.81
C ASP A 220 7.02 -5.06 12.04
N SER A 221 7.87 -6.02 12.41
CA SER A 221 7.46 -7.37 12.82
C SER A 221 6.87 -7.37 14.25
N GLY A 222 7.22 -6.37 15.07
CA GLY A 222 6.93 -6.34 16.50
C GLY A 222 7.74 -7.37 17.30
N ASP A 223 8.81 -7.94 16.73
CA ASP A 223 9.72 -8.86 17.39
C ASP A 223 11.16 -8.62 16.91
N ALA A 224 12.06 -8.29 17.82
CA ALA A 224 13.44 -7.91 17.49
C ALA A 224 14.29 -9.05 16.92
N ARG A 225 13.84 -10.32 17.02
CA ARG A 225 14.61 -11.49 16.57
C ARG A 225 14.58 -11.68 15.05
N PHE A 226 13.61 -11.10 14.35
CA PHE A 226 13.50 -11.16 12.90
C PHE A 226 12.88 -9.88 12.33
N SER A 227 13.19 -9.58 11.08
CA SER A 227 12.65 -8.42 10.37
C SER A 227 11.73 -8.87 9.24
N LEU A 228 10.89 -7.95 8.78
CA LEU A 228 10.17 -8.12 7.51
C LEU A 228 10.94 -7.42 6.40
N GLY A 229 10.85 -7.97 5.20
CA GLY A 229 11.40 -7.42 3.96
C GLY A 229 10.35 -7.38 2.87
N ILE A 230 10.51 -6.44 1.94
CA ILE A 230 9.65 -6.32 0.75
C ILE A 230 10.49 -6.53 -0.50
N SER A 231 10.02 -7.39 -1.40
CA SER A 231 10.57 -7.55 -2.75
C SER A 231 9.51 -7.20 -3.79
N CYS A 232 9.86 -6.31 -4.72
CA CYS A 232 9.08 -6.02 -5.92
C CYS A 232 9.41 -7.09 -6.98
N ILE A 233 8.41 -7.87 -7.38
CA ILE A 233 8.66 -9.06 -8.22
C ILE A 233 9.10 -8.64 -9.63
N ASP A 234 10.25 -9.13 -10.07
CA ASP A 234 10.85 -8.73 -11.35
C ASP A 234 9.96 -9.13 -12.53
N GLY A 235 9.86 -8.24 -13.52
CA GLY A 235 8.98 -8.39 -14.67
C GLY A 235 7.47 -8.48 -14.34
N LYS A 236 7.07 -8.33 -13.07
CA LYS A 236 5.69 -8.52 -12.58
C LYS A 236 5.26 -7.36 -11.68
N ARG A 237 5.01 -6.21 -12.30
CA ARG A 237 4.58 -4.97 -11.63
C ARG A 237 3.27 -5.06 -10.84
N ASP A 238 2.50 -6.13 -11.03
CA ASP A 238 1.22 -6.35 -10.35
C ASP A 238 1.34 -7.11 -9.02
N PHE A 239 2.56 -7.49 -8.60
CA PHE A 239 2.79 -8.27 -7.39
C PHE A 239 4.05 -7.86 -6.63
N LYS A 240 4.05 -8.18 -5.33
CA LYS A 240 5.20 -8.04 -4.43
C LYS A 240 5.19 -9.14 -3.39
N LEU A 241 6.34 -9.38 -2.79
CA LEU A 241 6.49 -10.33 -1.69
C LEU A 241 6.78 -9.57 -0.41
N LEU A 242 6.05 -9.92 0.64
CA LEU A 242 6.44 -9.63 2.02
C LEU A 242 7.06 -10.92 2.57
N PHE A 243 8.26 -10.84 3.13
CA PHE A 243 9.00 -12.00 3.62
C PHE A 243 9.68 -11.74 4.95
N THR A 244 10.00 -12.79 5.69
CA THR A 244 10.75 -12.74 6.96
C THR A 244 12.25 -12.87 6.72
N VAL A 245 13.04 -12.29 7.62
CA VAL A 245 14.49 -12.48 7.67
C VAL A 245 14.92 -12.60 9.13
N GLY A 246 15.45 -13.76 9.52
CA GLY A 246 15.92 -14.06 10.87
C GLY A 246 15.36 -15.34 11.48
N LEU A 247 14.44 -16.04 10.79
CA LEU A 247 13.82 -17.27 11.30
C LEU A 247 14.73 -18.51 11.12
N PHE A 248 15.76 -18.42 10.27
CA PHE A 248 16.79 -19.47 10.08
C PHE A 248 17.54 -19.88 11.36
N GLN A 249 17.32 -19.21 12.50
CA GLN A 249 17.93 -19.56 13.79
C GLN A 249 17.41 -20.90 14.37
N GLN A 250 16.30 -21.43 13.84
CA GLN A 250 15.73 -22.71 14.26
C GLN A 250 16.00 -23.80 13.23
N SER A 251 16.01 -25.06 13.67
CA SER A 251 16.13 -26.23 12.80
C SER A 251 14.76 -26.90 12.62
N PRO A 252 14.30 -27.17 11.38
CA PRO A 252 14.94 -26.80 10.11
C PRO A 252 14.92 -25.28 9.87
N MET A 253 15.95 -24.78 9.18
CA MET A 253 16.08 -23.35 8.88
C MET A 253 15.02 -22.93 7.88
N THR A 254 14.12 -22.05 8.31
CA THR A 254 12.98 -21.63 7.48
C THR A 254 12.86 -20.12 7.43
N GLU A 255 12.32 -19.62 6.33
CA GLU A 255 11.77 -18.27 6.23
C GLU A 255 10.38 -18.34 5.61
N LEU A 256 9.57 -17.31 5.84
CA LEU A 256 8.19 -17.24 5.40
C LEU A 256 8.02 -16.09 4.42
N ALA A 257 7.25 -16.32 3.36
CA ALA A 257 6.89 -15.31 2.40
C ALA A 257 5.38 -15.35 2.11
N ILE A 258 4.82 -14.19 1.77
CA ILE A 258 3.44 -14.08 1.28
C ILE A 258 3.40 -13.14 0.08
N CYS A 259 2.67 -13.57 -0.96
CA CYS A 259 2.51 -12.79 -2.17
C CYS A 259 1.32 -11.84 -2.04
N LEU A 260 1.57 -10.57 -2.37
CA LEU A 260 0.60 -9.49 -2.30
C LEU A 260 0.39 -8.89 -3.70
N PRO A 261 -0.84 -8.51 -4.08
CA PRO A 261 -1.08 -7.62 -5.22
C PRO A 261 -0.28 -6.33 -5.07
N ALA A 262 0.13 -5.73 -6.17
CA ALA A 262 0.90 -4.48 -6.18
C ALA A 262 0.16 -3.37 -5.46
N ARG A 263 -1.17 -3.32 -5.56
CA ARG A 263 -2.00 -2.31 -4.88
C ARG A 263 -2.05 -2.46 -3.36
N TRP A 264 -1.52 -3.54 -2.79
CA TRP A 264 -1.49 -3.69 -1.33
C TRP A 264 -0.63 -2.58 -0.72
N PRO A 265 -1.13 -1.73 0.19
CA PRO A 265 -0.32 -0.69 0.80
C PRO A 265 0.87 -1.31 1.54
N LEU A 266 2.09 -0.89 1.19
CA LEU A 266 3.29 -1.45 1.83
C LEU A 266 3.46 -0.94 3.25
N THR A 267 2.91 0.24 3.54
CA THR A 267 2.76 0.77 4.90
C THR A 267 1.38 0.38 5.43
N VAL A 268 1.35 -0.27 6.60
CA VAL A 268 0.10 -0.63 7.31
C VAL A 268 -0.46 0.52 8.14
N HIS A 269 0.20 1.69 8.12
CA HIS A 269 -0.23 2.88 8.84
C HIS A 269 -1.58 3.39 8.34
N GLY A 270 -2.39 3.93 9.25
CA GLY A 270 -3.72 4.45 8.95
C GLY A 270 -4.84 3.40 8.86
N PHE A 271 -4.52 2.10 8.79
CA PHE A 271 -5.52 1.05 8.88
C PHE A 271 -5.86 0.71 10.34
N ALA A 272 -7.16 0.57 10.62
CA ALA A 272 -7.65 0.04 11.88
C ALA A 272 -7.02 -1.33 12.19
N GLU A 273 -6.82 -1.65 13.47
CA GLU A 273 -6.14 -2.89 13.91
C GLU A 273 -6.75 -4.16 13.30
N HIS A 274 -8.08 -4.20 13.17
CA HIS A 274 -8.84 -5.33 12.65
C HIS A 274 -9.11 -5.21 11.14
N SER A 275 -8.40 -4.33 10.45
CA SER A 275 -8.50 -4.18 9.01
C SER A 275 -7.85 -5.36 8.29
N PRO A 276 -8.50 -5.99 7.29
CA PRO A 276 -7.88 -7.04 6.51
C PRO A 276 -6.61 -6.62 5.77
N TRP A 277 -6.40 -5.32 5.55
CA TRP A 277 -5.17 -4.79 5.00
C TRP A 277 -3.94 -4.99 5.89
N ARG A 278 -4.13 -5.20 7.20
CA ARG A 278 -3.06 -5.50 8.17
C ARG A 278 -2.75 -7.00 8.28
N PHE A 279 -3.58 -7.85 7.68
CA PHE A 279 -3.47 -9.31 7.79
C PHE A 279 -2.08 -9.87 7.47
N PRO A 280 -1.39 -9.49 6.38
CA PRO A 280 -0.12 -10.13 6.01
C PRO A 280 0.99 -9.88 7.04
N VAL A 281 1.06 -8.66 7.56
CA VAL A 281 2.04 -8.28 8.59
C VAL A 281 1.73 -8.98 9.90
N ALA A 282 0.47 -8.95 10.33
CA ALA A 282 0.04 -9.61 11.57
C ALA A 282 0.26 -11.13 11.52
N LEU A 283 -0.04 -11.75 10.39
CA LEU A 283 0.18 -13.17 10.13
C LEU A 283 1.67 -13.52 10.18
N LEU A 284 2.53 -12.87 9.40
CA LEU A 284 3.95 -13.19 9.38
C LEU A 284 4.62 -12.90 10.73
N ALA A 285 4.22 -11.83 11.41
CA ALA A 285 4.67 -11.56 12.77
C ALA A 285 4.33 -12.71 13.73
N ARG A 286 3.11 -13.24 13.64
CA ARG A 286 2.64 -14.32 14.51
C ARG A 286 3.24 -15.68 14.18
N LEU A 287 3.39 -15.98 12.90
CA LEU A 287 4.02 -17.21 12.44
C LEU A 287 5.53 -17.18 12.68
N GLY A 288 6.19 -16.03 12.52
CA GLY A 288 7.61 -15.87 12.85
C GLY A 288 7.89 -16.14 14.33
N ARG A 289 7.06 -15.60 15.24
CA ARG A 289 7.11 -15.95 16.66
C ARG A 289 6.91 -17.45 16.90
N ARG A 290 5.89 -18.05 16.27
CA ARG A 290 5.64 -19.50 16.36
C ARG A 290 6.86 -20.30 15.92
N THR A 291 7.50 -19.94 14.80
CA THR A 291 8.70 -20.61 14.29
C THR A 291 9.84 -20.53 15.30
N LEU A 292 10.09 -19.36 15.89
CA LEU A 292 11.18 -19.15 16.85
C LEU A 292 10.93 -19.78 18.23
N ASP A 293 9.68 -19.81 18.69
CA ASP A 293 9.31 -20.27 20.04
C ASP A 293 8.95 -21.77 20.07
N GLN A 294 8.55 -22.33 18.93
CA GLN A 294 8.04 -23.70 18.81
C GLN A 294 8.72 -24.43 17.64
N ALA A 295 7.93 -24.98 16.71
CA ALA A 295 8.42 -25.72 15.55
C ALA A 295 8.19 -24.92 14.27
N SER A 296 9.13 -25.04 13.33
CA SER A 296 9.01 -24.53 11.97
C SER A 296 7.78 -25.11 11.25
N LEU A 297 7.22 -24.34 10.30
CA LEU A 297 6.16 -24.84 9.43
C LEU A 297 6.67 -26.00 8.59
N ALA A 298 5.78 -26.96 8.30
CA ALA A 298 6.08 -28.05 7.38
C ALA A 298 5.60 -27.74 5.95
N ALA A 299 6.31 -28.30 4.96
CA ALA A 299 5.85 -28.27 3.57
C ALA A 299 4.45 -28.90 3.45
N GLY A 300 3.51 -28.18 2.85
CA GLY A 300 2.13 -28.62 2.70
C GLY A 300 1.24 -28.42 3.93
N GLU A 301 1.74 -27.80 5.00
CA GLU A 301 0.92 -27.42 6.16
C GLU A 301 -0.19 -26.46 5.75
N LEU A 302 -1.42 -26.75 6.21
CA LEU A 302 -2.61 -25.96 5.92
C LEU A 302 -3.01 -25.17 7.16
N LEU A 303 -2.69 -23.88 7.17
CA LEU A 303 -3.01 -22.93 8.22
C LEU A 303 -4.44 -22.42 8.04
N ARG A 304 -5.37 -22.81 8.92
CA ARG A 304 -6.79 -22.55 8.73
C ARG A 304 -7.24 -21.28 9.44
N ARG A 305 -8.23 -20.61 8.87
CA ARG A 305 -8.88 -19.44 9.50
C ARG A 305 -9.56 -19.76 10.82
N ASP A 306 -10.05 -21.00 11.00
CA ASP A 306 -10.69 -21.46 12.23
C ASP A 306 -9.72 -22.02 13.27
N ASP A 307 -8.40 -22.00 13.00
CA ASP A 307 -7.37 -22.31 13.99
C ASP A 307 -7.42 -21.27 15.12
N PRO A 308 -7.61 -21.66 16.40
CA PRO A 308 -7.63 -20.73 17.53
C PRO A 308 -6.41 -19.79 17.61
N TYR A 309 -5.26 -20.20 17.09
CA TYR A 309 -4.04 -19.37 17.06
C TYR A 309 -4.09 -18.24 16.00
N LEU A 310 -4.95 -18.38 14.99
CA LEU A 310 -5.04 -17.47 13.84
C LEU A 310 -6.44 -16.83 13.68
N ALA A 311 -7.44 -17.29 14.42
CA ALA A 311 -8.85 -16.93 14.24
C ALA A 311 -9.15 -15.45 14.55
N ASP A 312 -8.34 -14.80 15.38
CA ASP A 312 -8.45 -13.37 15.71
C ASP A 312 -7.86 -12.45 14.63
N LEU A 313 -7.11 -12.99 13.66
CA LEU A 313 -6.57 -12.20 12.56
C LEU A 313 -7.70 -11.72 11.63
N ALA A 314 -7.53 -10.54 11.05
CA ALA A 314 -8.46 -9.97 10.08
C ALA A 314 -8.34 -10.64 8.70
N TRP A 315 -8.72 -11.90 8.57
CA TRP A 315 -8.62 -12.64 7.30
C TRP A 315 -9.37 -11.93 6.15
N PRO A 316 -8.75 -11.74 4.98
CA PRO A 316 -9.43 -11.24 3.80
C PRO A 316 -10.58 -12.16 3.36
N ASP A 317 -11.62 -11.57 2.78
CA ASP A 317 -12.75 -12.33 2.25
C ASP A 317 -12.31 -13.32 1.17
N GLY A 318 -12.90 -14.52 1.20
CA GLY A 318 -12.56 -15.61 0.28
C GLY A 318 -11.25 -16.33 0.59
N VAL A 319 -10.63 -16.09 1.76
CA VAL A 319 -9.48 -16.86 2.25
C VAL A 319 -9.89 -17.68 3.47
N ASP A 320 -9.98 -19.00 3.30
CA ASP A 320 -10.34 -19.96 4.37
C ASP A 320 -9.11 -20.60 5.02
N ALA A 321 -8.00 -20.67 4.27
CA ALA A 321 -6.72 -21.18 4.75
C ALA A 321 -5.54 -20.64 3.93
N LEU A 322 -4.33 -20.81 4.47
CA LEU A 322 -3.06 -20.62 3.78
C LEU A 322 -2.32 -21.95 3.72
N LEU A 323 -1.83 -22.30 2.54
CA LEU A 323 -1.01 -23.50 2.32
C LEU A 323 0.45 -23.08 2.25
N ALA A 324 1.31 -23.67 3.10
CA ALA A 324 2.75 -23.50 3.02
C ALA A 324 3.30 -24.33 1.86
N ILE A 325 3.87 -23.68 0.84
CA ILE A 325 4.52 -24.35 -0.29
C ILE A 325 5.97 -23.95 -0.40
N ASP A 326 6.84 -24.93 -0.66
CA ASP A 326 8.24 -24.68 -1.03
C ASP A 326 8.28 -24.32 -2.52
N LYS A 327 8.09 -23.03 -2.81
CA LYS A 327 8.02 -22.55 -4.18
C LYS A 327 9.40 -22.65 -4.82
N ARG A 328 9.46 -23.17 -6.05
CA ARG A 328 10.70 -23.13 -6.83
C ARG A 328 11.05 -21.68 -7.19
N TRP A 329 12.13 -21.18 -6.59
CA TRP A 329 12.66 -19.83 -6.80
C TRP A 329 13.52 -19.75 -8.05
N ASN A 330 14.28 -20.81 -8.38
CA ASN A 330 15.06 -20.92 -9.61
C ASN A 330 14.44 -21.98 -10.54
N PRO A 331 14.12 -21.64 -11.81
CA PRO A 331 13.58 -22.61 -12.77
C PRO A 331 14.63 -23.59 -13.32
N ALA A 332 15.92 -23.27 -13.24
CA ALA A 332 17.01 -24.17 -13.62
C ALA A 332 17.52 -24.92 -12.37
N PRO A 333 17.57 -26.27 -12.38
CA PRO A 333 18.23 -27.00 -11.33
C PRO A 333 19.74 -26.81 -11.50
N GLU A 334 20.34 -25.98 -10.67
CA GLU A 334 21.78 -26.03 -10.46
C GLU A 334 22.04 -27.14 -9.42
N GLU A 335 23.07 -27.96 -9.64
CA GLU A 335 23.52 -28.91 -8.61
C GLU A 335 24.08 -28.11 -7.44
N GLU A 336 23.27 -27.94 -6.40
CA GLU A 336 23.66 -27.26 -5.19
C GLU A 336 24.39 -28.24 -4.26
N ASP A 337 25.72 -28.10 -4.17
CA ASP A 337 26.57 -28.80 -3.20
C ASP A 337 26.47 -28.14 -1.81
N ILE A 338 25.25 -28.07 -1.28
CA ILE A 338 24.93 -27.52 0.04
C ILE A 338 24.35 -28.65 0.87
N ALA A 339 24.92 -28.89 2.06
CA ALA A 339 24.37 -29.86 3.00
C ALA A 339 22.94 -29.47 3.40
N ASP A 340 22.05 -30.45 3.58
CA ASP A 340 20.64 -30.16 3.89
C ASP A 340 20.47 -29.36 5.19
N ASP A 341 21.38 -29.53 6.16
CA ASP A 341 21.40 -28.79 7.43
C ASP A 341 21.80 -27.31 7.27
N ASP A 342 22.36 -26.93 6.13
CA ASP A 342 22.76 -25.56 5.79
C ASP A 342 21.74 -24.87 4.86
N LYS A 343 20.66 -25.57 4.46
CA LYS A 343 19.63 -25.02 3.56
C LYS A 343 18.58 -24.24 4.34
N VAL A 344 18.30 -23.02 3.89
CA VAL A 344 17.16 -22.23 4.35
C VAL A 344 15.99 -22.44 3.40
N THR A 345 14.91 -23.06 3.86
CA THR A 345 13.69 -23.22 3.07
C THR A 345 12.79 -21.99 3.20
N ILE A 346 12.45 -21.36 2.08
CA ILE A 346 11.51 -20.23 2.08
C ILE A 346 10.11 -20.72 1.68
N TYR A 347 9.21 -20.84 2.67
CA TYR A 347 7.83 -21.23 2.43
C TYR A 347 6.99 -20.04 1.97
N LEU A 348 6.38 -20.16 0.79
CA LEU A 348 5.36 -19.25 0.32
C LEU A 348 4.00 -19.67 0.88
N LEU A 349 3.35 -18.78 1.61
CA LEU A 349 1.99 -18.94 2.13
C LEU A 349 0.97 -18.55 1.05
N VAL A 350 0.20 -19.53 0.57
CA VAL A 350 -0.70 -19.36 -0.58
C VAL A 350 -2.17 -19.49 -0.17
N PRO A 351 -3.05 -18.53 -0.54
CA PRO A 351 -4.46 -18.58 -0.16
C PRO A 351 -5.22 -19.74 -0.78
N VAL A 352 -6.08 -20.34 0.03
CA VAL A 352 -7.00 -21.42 -0.33
C VAL A 352 -8.41 -21.02 0.09
N ALA A 353 -9.30 -20.98 -0.90
CA ALA A 353 -10.74 -20.91 -0.68
C ALA A 353 -11.30 -22.34 -0.65
N PHE A 354 -12.14 -22.65 0.32
CA PHE A 354 -12.81 -23.92 0.45
C PHE A 354 -14.01 -23.98 -0.49
N THR A 355 -14.30 -25.20 -0.94
CA THR A 355 -15.54 -25.46 -1.67
C THR A 355 -16.68 -25.67 -0.69
N LYS A 356 -17.90 -25.91 -1.19
CA LYS A 356 -19.03 -26.35 -0.36
C LYS A 356 -18.74 -27.62 0.46
N LYS A 357 -17.73 -28.41 0.08
CA LYS A 357 -17.29 -29.62 0.81
C LYS A 357 -16.36 -29.30 1.99
N GLY A 358 -16.04 -28.03 2.22
CA GLY A 358 -15.09 -27.59 3.24
C GLY A 358 -13.64 -27.80 2.82
N ALA A 359 -12.79 -28.07 3.81
CA ALA A 359 -11.35 -28.18 3.66
C ALA A 359 -10.91 -29.39 2.81
N PRO A 360 -9.76 -29.29 2.13
CA PRO A 360 -9.24 -30.41 1.35
C PRO A 360 -8.91 -31.60 2.27
N GLY A 361 -9.46 -32.76 1.96
CA GLY A 361 -9.09 -34.01 2.63
C GLY A 361 -7.71 -34.51 2.21
N ALA A 362 -7.20 -35.53 2.92
CA ALA A 362 -5.86 -36.09 2.71
C ALA A 362 -5.60 -36.53 1.25
N SER A 363 -6.60 -37.04 0.53
CA SER A 363 -6.47 -37.44 -0.87
C SER A 363 -6.42 -36.28 -1.87
N ALA A 364 -6.96 -35.11 -1.50
CA ALA A 364 -7.01 -33.93 -2.36
C ALA A 364 -5.84 -32.96 -2.12
N LEU A 365 -5.20 -33.04 -0.95
CA LEU A 365 -4.12 -32.14 -0.55
C LEU A 365 -2.88 -32.23 -1.48
N PRO A 366 -2.39 -33.42 -1.90
CA PRO A 366 -1.24 -33.50 -2.80
C PRO A 366 -1.49 -32.80 -4.15
N ALA A 367 -2.67 -33.00 -4.74
CA ALA A 367 -3.07 -32.35 -5.98
C ALA A 367 -3.21 -30.82 -5.82
N LEU A 368 -3.68 -30.37 -4.65
CA LEU A 368 -3.73 -28.94 -4.32
C LEU A 368 -2.32 -28.34 -4.22
N ILE A 369 -1.40 -29.00 -3.51
CA ILE A 369 0.00 -28.59 -3.36
C ILE A 369 0.64 -28.46 -4.75
N GLU A 370 0.55 -29.49 -5.58
CA GLU A 370 1.13 -29.48 -6.93
C GLU A 370 0.57 -28.33 -7.79
N ARG A 371 -0.75 -28.12 -7.72
CA ARG A 371 -1.42 -27.02 -8.44
C ARG A 371 -0.93 -25.65 -7.97
N LYS A 372 -0.73 -25.46 -6.67
CA LYS A 372 -0.25 -24.18 -6.11
C LYS A 372 1.24 -23.96 -6.39
N LEU A 373 2.07 -25.00 -6.35
CA LEU A 373 3.48 -24.96 -6.75
C LEU A 373 3.68 -24.51 -8.20
N LYS A 374 2.84 -25.02 -9.12
CA LYS A 374 2.86 -24.64 -10.55
C LYS A 374 2.05 -23.35 -10.83
N GLY A 375 1.45 -22.76 -9.81
CA GLY A 375 0.56 -21.61 -9.93
C GLY A 375 1.33 -20.33 -10.27
N SER A 376 0.68 -19.45 -11.04
CA SER A 376 1.20 -18.10 -11.26
C SER A 376 1.18 -17.26 -9.98
N TRP A 377 1.88 -16.12 -9.98
CA TRP A 377 1.81 -15.15 -8.87
C TRP A 377 0.38 -14.69 -8.58
N LYS A 378 -0.48 -14.60 -9.61
CA LYS A 378 -1.91 -14.30 -9.44
C LYS A 378 -2.66 -15.33 -8.58
N VAL A 379 -2.32 -16.61 -8.72
CA VAL A 379 -2.92 -17.71 -7.93
C VAL A 379 -2.32 -17.78 -6.52
N SER A 380 -1.12 -17.24 -6.35
CA SER A 380 -0.37 -17.21 -5.10
C SER A 380 -0.65 -15.97 -4.25
N ALA A 381 -1.14 -14.89 -4.87
CA ALA A 381 -1.37 -13.62 -4.20
C ALA A 381 -2.66 -13.63 -3.36
N LEU A 382 -2.63 -12.94 -2.22
CA LEU A 382 -3.84 -12.63 -1.46
C LEU A 382 -4.84 -11.82 -2.30
N PRO A 383 -6.16 -11.98 -2.09
CA PRO A 383 -7.14 -11.10 -2.67
C PRO A 383 -7.04 -9.70 -2.05
N ILE A 384 -7.35 -8.67 -2.85
CA ILE A 384 -7.47 -7.30 -2.35
C ILE A 384 -8.73 -7.22 -1.47
N PRO A 385 -8.64 -6.80 -0.20
CA PRO A 385 -9.82 -6.59 0.64
C PRO A 385 -10.79 -5.58 0.01
N VAL A 386 -12.09 -5.83 0.13
CA VAL A 386 -13.10 -4.84 -0.23
C VAL A 386 -13.12 -3.77 0.86
N ILE A 387 -13.06 -2.51 0.46
CA ILE A 387 -13.30 -1.38 1.38
C ILE A 387 -14.81 -1.34 1.57
N GLY A 388 -15.26 -1.71 2.77
CA GLY A 388 -16.67 -1.74 3.15
C GLY A 388 -17.29 -0.37 3.33
#